data_AF-A0A9D4MG24-F1
#
_entry.id   AF-A0A9D4MG24-F1
#
_cell.length_a   1.000
_cell.length_b   1.000
_cell.length_c   1.000
_cell.angle_alpha   90.00
_cell.angle_beta   90.00
_cell.angle_gamma   90.00
#
_symmetry.space_group_name_H-M   'P 1'
#
loop_
_entity.id
_entity.type
_entity.pdbx_description
1 polymer ?
#
loop_
_entity_poly.entity_id
_entity_poly.type
_entity_poly.pdbx_seq_one_letter_code
_entity_poly.pdbx_strand_id
1 'polypeptide(L)'
;MDPVGGNGKTTLACFMMSTMDAIRFENGKSNDLKFMYKGKRYVIFDFCRSSSEHINYEVIEALKNGVFCSYKYESVMRMYDNPKMLVLMNEGPDMTKLSKDRYVLYAMPEEVLRFDPPLPGPGPVVAALPVDVDEDAALAAAADWELC
;
A
#
# COMPACT_ATOMS: atom_id res chain seq x y z
N MET A 1 5.17 -7.65 5.34
CA MET A 1 5.51 -6.54 6.26
C MET A 1 6.36 -5.49 5.54
N ASP A 2 6.34 -4.24 6.00
CA ASP A 2 7.11 -3.09 5.45
C ASP A 2 7.32 -2.06 6.57
N PRO A 3 8.46 -2.14 7.28
CA PRO A 3 8.71 -1.26 8.41
C PRO A 3 8.90 0.20 7.98
N VAL A 4 9.42 0.46 6.77
CA VAL A 4 9.72 1.82 6.27
C VAL A 4 8.46 2.53 5.80
N GLY A 5 7.58 1.80 5.11
CA GLY A 5 6.39 2.35 4.46
C GLY A 5 6.71 2.96 3.09
N GLY A 6 5.66 3.30 2.34
CA GLY A 6 5.81 3.92 1.01
C GLY A 6 5.93 2.95 -0.17
N ASN A 7 5.96 1.63 0.07
CA ASN A 7 6.07 0.61 -0.99
C ASN A 7 4.76 0.30 -1.74
N GLY A 8 3.82 1.25 -1.78
CA GLY A 8 2.59 1.10 -2.59
C GLY A 8 1.60 0.05 -2.09
N LYS A 9 1.67 -0.39 -0.82
CA LYS A 9 0.71 -1.36 -0.24
C LYS A 9 -0.72 -0.88 -0.30
N THR A 10 -0.96 0.35 0.13
CA THR A 10 -2.28 0.97 0.07
C THR A 10 -2.73 1.18 -1.37
N THR A 11 -1.79 1.49 -2.28
CA THR A 11 -2.04 1.55 -3.72
C THR A 11 -2.48 0.20 -4.29
N LEU A 12 -1.84 -0.90 -3.87
CA LEU A 12 -2.24 -2.26 -4.24
C LEU A 12 -3.63 -2.60 -3.71
N ALA A 13 -3.95 -2.24 -2.46
CA ALA A 13 -5.29 -2.43 -1.91
C ALA A 13 -6.35 -1.68 -2.72
N CYS A 14 -6.07 -0.42 -3.07
CA CYS A 14 -6.94 0.39 -3.91
C CYS A 14 -7.13 -0.24 -5.30
N PHE A 15 -6.04 -0.68 -5.94
CA PHE A 15 -6.08 -1.36 -7.22
C PHE A 15 -6.93 -2.63 -7.18
N MET A 16 -6.76 -3.47 -6.16
CA MET A 16 -7.55 -4.69 -5.99
C MET A 16 -9.03 -4.40 -5.74
N MET A 17 -9.37 -3.33 -5.01
CA MET A 17 -10.77 -2.90 -4.84
C MET A 17 -11.39 -2.42 -6.16
N SER A 18 -10.64 -1.72 -7.00
CA SER A 18 -11.15 -1.18 -8.27
C SER A 18 -11.26 -2.23 -9.37
N THR A 19 -10.38 -3.23 -9.39
CA THR A 19 -10.30 -4.22 -10.48
C THR A 19 -10.86 -5.59 -10.12
N MET A 20 -10.94 -5.94 -8.83
CA MET A 20 -11.38 -7.25 -8.35
C MET A 20 -12.58 -7.11 -7.40
N ASP A 21 -13.29 -8.20 -7.17
CA ASP A 21 -14.36 -8.27 -6.17
C ASP A 21 -13.77 -8.36 -4.75
N ALA A 22 -13.11 -7.28 -4.34
CA ALA A 22 -12.40 -7.16 -3.08
C ALA A 22 -13.09 -6.20 -2.12
N ILE A 23 -12.96 -6.48 -0.83
CA ILE A 23 -13.34 -5.56 0.25
C ILE A 23 -12.13 -5.24 1.11
N ARG A 24 -11.97 -3.97 1.45
CA ARG A 24 -10.95 -3.52 2.40
C ARG A 24 -11.58 -3.33 3.78
N PHE A 25 -10.92 -3.87 4.78
CA PHE A 25 -11.21 -3.65 6.18
C PHE A 25 -10.04 -2.91 6.83
N GLU A 26 -10.40 -1.89 7.60
CA GLU A 26 -9.52 -1.28 8.58
C GLU A 26 -9.72 -1.96 9.93
N ASN A 27 -8.98 -1.50 10.94
CA ASN A 27 -9.21 -1.99 12.28
C ASN A 27 -10.58 -1.51 12.81
N GLY A 28 -11.38 -2.44 13.32
CA GLY A 28 -12.75 -2.18 13.73
C GLY A 28 -13.30 -3.26 14.66
N LYS A 29 -14.47 -2.99 15.25
CA LYS A 29 -15.11 -3.94 16.16
C LYS A 29 -15.54 -5.20 15.41
N SER A 30 -15.42 -6.36 16.07
CA SER A 30 -15.68 -7.66 15.44
C SER A 30 -17.05 -7.75 14.77
N ASN A 31 -18.08 -7.26 15.45
CA ASN A 31 -19.46 -7.34 14.95
C ASN A 31 -19.70 -6.42 13.75
N ASP A 32 -19.03 -5.27 13.69
CA ASP A 32 -19.14 -4.34 12.56
C ASP A 32 -18.50 -4.94 11.31
N LEU A 33 -17.30 -5.52 11.46
CA LEU A 33 -16.58 -6.18 10.37
C LEU A 33 -17.36 -7.40 9.84
N LYS A 34 -17.85 -8.27 10.74
CA LYS A 34 -18.69 -9.43 10.39
C LYS A 34 -19.98 -9.00 9.68
N PHE A 35 -20.62 -7.92 10.13
CA PHE A 35 -21.82 -7.40 9.49
C PHE A 35 -21.56 -6.83 8.09
N MET A 36 -20.45 -6.13 7.92
CA MET A 36 -20.05 -5.48 6.68
C MET A 36 -19.59 -6.48 5.60
N TYR A 37 -19.08 -7.64 5.98
CA TYR A 37 -18.71 -8.67 5.03
C TYR A 37 -19.93 -9.27 4.32
N LYS A 38 -19.87 -9.27 2.98
CA LYS A 38 -20.94 -9.72 2.07
C LYS A 38 -20.42 -10.78 1.09
N GLY A 39 -19.62 -11.74 1.54
CA GLY A 39 -19.18 -12.87 0.72
C GLY A 39 -18.25 -12.49 -0.43
N LYS A 40 -17.39 -11.49 -0.24
CA LYS A 40 -16.46 -11.00 -1.27
C LYS A 40 -15.31 -11.99 -1.47
N ARG A 41 -14.88 -12.20 -2.73
CA ARG A 41 -13.84 -13.19 -3.05
C ARG A 41 -12.48 -12.84 -2.45
N TYR A 42 -12.17 -11.54 -2.35
CA TYR A 42 -10.94 -11.04 -1.78
C TYR A 42 -11.22 -10.15 -0.58
N VAL A 43 -10.47 -10.36 0.50
CA VAL A 43 -10.54 -9.56 1.71
C VAL A 43 -9.17 -8.98 2.00
N ILE A 44 -9.10 -7.66 2.13
CA ILE A 44 -7.86 -6.94 2.37
C ILE A 44 -7.94 -6.31 3.74
N PHE A 45 -7.06 -6.70 4.65
CA PHE A 45 -6.90 -6.02 5.93
C PHE A 45 -5.74 -5.05 5.80
N ASP A 46 -6.02 -3.77 6.02
CA ASP A 46 -4.99 -2.73 6.03
C ASP A 46 -4.81 -2.22 7.46
N PHE A 47 -3.70 -2.62 8.09
CA PHE A 47 -3.37 -2.21 9.44
C PHE A 47 -2.26 -1.16 9.41
N CYS A 48 -2.63 0.07 9.78
CA CYS A 48 -1.70 1.17 10.02
C CYS A 48 -0.80 0.89 11.24
N ARG A 49 0.32 1.62 11.37
CA ARG A 49 1.23 1.49 12.53
C ARG A 49 0.54 1.64 13.88
N SER A 50 -0.45 2.52 14.00
CA SER A 50 -1.21 2.73 15.24
C SER A 50 -2.17 1.57 15.56
N SER A 51 -2.50 0.75 14.58
CA SER A 51 -3.51 -0.31 14.66
C SER A 51 -2.91 -1.70 14.81
N SER A 52 -1.58 -1.83 14.73
CA SER A 52 -0.87 -3.12 14.77
C SER A 52 -1.00 -3.82 16.13
N GLU A 53 -1.13 -3.05 17.22
CA GLU A 53 -1.26 -3.60 18.58
C GLU A 53 -2.59 -4.32 18.83
N HIS A 54 -3.67 -3.89 18.16
CA HIS A 54 -5.03 -4.36 18.45
C HIS A 54 -5.66 -5.05 17.24
N ILE A 55 -5.00 -6.08 16.72
CA ILE A 55 -5.51 -6.85 15.57
C ILE A 55 -6.56 -7.86 16.03
N ASN A 56 -7.69 -7.86 15.33
CA ASN A 56 -8.80 -8.74 15.62
C ASN A 56 -8.65 -10.10 14.93
N TYR A 57 -7.75 -10.93 15.46
CA TYR A 57 -7.46 -12.26 14.91
C TYR A 57 -8.68 -13.19 14.85
N GLU A 58 -9.64 -13.03 15.76
CA GLU A 58 -10.90 -13.79 15.77
C GLU A 58 -11.71 -13.54 14.49
N VAL A 59 -11.79 -12.29 14.03
CA VAL A 59 -12.49 -11.95 12.78
C VAL A 59 -11.76 -12.52 11.58
N ILE A 60 -10.43 -12.45 11.58
CA ILE A 60 -9.61 -12.99 10.49
C ILE A 60 -9.84 -14.50 10.38
N GLU A 61 -9.84 -15.22 11.51
CA GLU A 61 -10.10 -16.65 11.55
C GLU A 61 -11.54 -17.00 11.13
N ALA A 62 -12.53 -16.27 11.65
CA ALA A 62 -13.93 -16.48 11.31
C ALA A 62 -14.20 -16.25 9.82
N LEU A 63 -13.62 -15.21 9.23
CA LEU A 63 -13.71 -14.96 7.79
C LEU A 63 -12.96 -16.02 6.97
N LYS A 64 -11.78 -16.46 7.43
CA LYS A 64 -11.01 -17.51 6.75
C LYS A 64 -11.74 -18.85 6.73
N ASN A 65 -12.48 -19.15 7.79
CA ASN A 65 -13.31 -20.36 7.90
C ASN A 65 -14.60 -20.27 7.07
N GLY A 66 -15.03 -19.06 6.69
CA GLY A 66 -16.23 -18.84 5.87
C GLY A 66 -17.55 -18.89 6.65
N VAL A 67 -17.52 -19.22 7.94
CA VAL A 67 -18.72 -19.35 8.79
C VAL A 67 -18.58 -18.45 10.00
N PHE A 68 -19.54 -17.54 10.19
CA PHE A 68 -19.55 -16.66 11.35
C PHE A 68 -20.95 -16.13 11.66
N CYS A 69 -21.20 -15.78 12.92
CA CYS A 69 -22.43 -15.11 13.35
C CYS A 69 -22.22 -13.60 13.36
N SER A 70 -23.13 -12.85 12.72
CA SER A 70 -23.23 -11.41 12.89
C SER A 70 -24.29 -11.13 13.95
N TYR A 71 -23.91 -10.45 15.02
CA TYR A 71 -24.84 -10.09 16.12
C TYR A 71 -25.35 -8.64 16.01
N LYS A 72 -25.01 -7.94 14.93
CA LYS A 72 -25.39 -6.53 14.76
C LYS A 72 -26.77 -6.47 14.14
N TYR A 73 -27.70 -5.79 14.83
CA TYR A 73 -29.12 -5.64 14.51
C TYR A 73 -29.93 -6.94 14.64
N GLU A 74 -29.49 -8.01 13.99
CA GLU A 74 -30.11 -9.33 14.09
C GLU A 74 -29.04 -10.42 14.16
N SER A 75 -29.22 -11.38 15.07
CA SER A 75 -28.32 -12.52 15.23
C SER A 75 -28.51 -13.51 14.10
N VAL A 76 -27.78 -13.32 13.00
CA VAL A 76 -27.86 -14.17 11.80
C VAL A 76 -26.54 -14.90 11.60
N MET A 77 -26.63 -16.21 11.43
CA MET A 77 -25.50 -17.02 10.98
C MET A 77 -25.29 -16.80 9.49
N ARG A 78 -24.08 -16.40 9.10
CA ARG A 78 -23.68 -16.22 7.72
C ARG A 78 -22.64 -17.26 7.34
N MET A 79 -22.88 -17.88 6.19
CA MET A 79 -21.98 -18.87 5.60
C MET A 79 -21.66 -18.42 4.18
N TYR A 80 -20.37 -18.33 3.89
CA TYR A 80 -19.81 -17.90 2.62
C TYR A 80 -18.65 -18.82 2.24
N ASP A 81 -18.27 -18.81 0.97
CA ASP A 81 -17.05 -19.46 0.51
C ASP A 81 -15.82 -18.81 1.14
N ASN A 82 -14.78 -19.61 1.35
CA ASN A 82 -13.53 -19.16 1.98
C ASN A 82 -12.85 -18.09 1.10
N PRO A 83 -12.74 -16.83 1.59
CA PRO A 83 -12.13 -15.77 0.81
C PRO A 83 -10.60 -15.91 0.77
N LYS A 84 -10.00 -15.31 -0.25
CA LYS A 84 -8.55 -15.06 -0.28
C LYS A 84 -8.29 -13.78 0.52
N MET A 85 -7.44 -13.90 1.54
CA MET A 85 -7.17 -12.81 2.47
C MET A 85 -5.76 -12.27 2.26
N LEU A 86 -5.65 -10.94 2.14
CA LEU A 86 -4.39 -10.23 2.08
C LEU A 86 -4.30 -9.30 3.29
N VAL A 87 -3.28 -9.47 4.12
CA VAL A 87 -3.09 -8.65 5.32
C VAL A 87 -1.87 -7.76 5.09
N LEU A 88 -2.12 -6.47 4.93
CA LEU A 88 -1.14 -5.43 4.75
C LEU A 88 -0.81 -4.83 6.11
N MET A 89 0.44 -5.02 6.52
CA MET A 89 0.95 -4.51 7.80
C MET A 89 2.31 -3.90 7.61
N ASN A 90 2.59 -2.85 8.39
CA ASN A 90 3.92 -2.27 8.47
C ASN A 90 4.81 -3.11 9.39
N GLU A 91 4.32 -3.38 10.60
CA GLU A 91 4.94 -4.29 11.56
C GLU A 91 4.52 -5.74 11.30
N GLY A 92 5.30 -6.71 11.78
CA GLY A 92 4.98 -8.13 11.62
C GLY A 92 3.74 -8.54 12.45
N PRO A 93 2.93 -9.50 11.98
CA PRO A 93 1.86 -10.06 12.80
C PRO A 93 2.42 -10.87 13.96
N ASP A 94 1.65 -10.97 15.04
CA ASP A 94 1.97 -11.88 16.15
C ASP A 94 1.71 -13.33 15.70
N MET A 95 2.79 -14.11 15.61
CA MET A 95 2.79 -15.50 15.16
C MET A 95 2.22 -16.48 16.19
N THR A 96 1.91 -16.01 17.41
CA THR A 96 1.30 -16.83 18.46
C THR A 96 -0.23 -16.84 18.42
N LYS A 97 -0.84 -15.91 17.68
CA LYS A 97 -2.29 -15.66 17.73
C LYS A 97 -3.10 -16.49 16.75
N LEU A 98 -2.51 -16.97 15.66
CA LEU A 98 -3.14 -17.93 14.75
C LEU A 98 -2.25 -19.15 14.57
N SER A 99 -2.87 -20.22 14.04
CA SER A 99 -2.14 -21.41 13.64
C SER A 99 -1.13 -21.11 12.52
N LYS A 100 0.05 -21.72 12.61
CA LYS A 100 1.21 -21.40 11.74
C LYS A 100 0.97 -21.70 10.26
N ASP A 101 0.08 -22.65 9.94
CA ASP A 101 -0.30 -23.02 8.57
C ASP A 101 -1.08 -21.92 7.83
N ARG A 102 -1.60 -20.92 8.56
CA ARG A 102 -2.43 -19.85 7.99
C ARG A 102 -1.65 -18.63 7.54
N TYR A 103 -0.36 -18.55 7.85
CA TYR A 103 0.48 -17.42 7.48
C TYR A 103 1.27 -17.72 6.21
N VAL A 104 1.13 -16.82 5.24
CA VAL A 104 2.09 -16.71 4.14
C VAL A 104 2.69 -15.31 4.25
N LEU A 105 3.94 -15.25 4.74
CA LEU A 105 4.61 -13.98 5.01
C LEU A 105 5.44 -13.55 3.79
N TYR A 106 5.09 -12.39 3.26
CA TYR A 106 5.91 -11.68 2.29
C TYR A 106 6.54 -10.45 2.97
N ALA A 107 7.86 -10.43 3.06
CA ALA A 107 8.62 -9.28 3.51
C ALA A 107 9.02 -8.46 2.29
N MET A 108 8.72 -7.16 2.30
CA MET A 108 9.28 -6.24 1.31
C MET A 108 10.71 -5.93 1.78
N PRO A 109 11.75 -6.19 0.96
CA PRO A 109 13.10 -5.76 1.30
C PRO A 109 13.13 -4.24 1.42
N GLU A 110 13.91 -3.75 2.38
CA GLU A 110 14.13 -2.32 2.65
C GLU A 110 14.74 -1.58 1.46
N GLU A 111 15.46 -2.32 0.61
CA GLU A 111 15.94 -1.86 -0.67
C GLU A 111 14.81 -1.93 -1.69
N VAL A 112 13.99 -0.87 -1.71
CA VAL A 112 13.31 -0.49 -2.95
C VAL A 112 14.42 -0.44 -3.98
N LEU A 113 14.30 -1.24 -5.03
CA LEU A 113 15.12 -1.14 -6.21
C LEU A 113 14.93 0.30 -6.70
N ARG A 114 15.76 1.22 -6.19
CA ARG A 114 15.92 2.53 -6.77
C ARG A 114 16.42 2.17 -8.14
N PHE A 115 15.53 2.30 -9.11
CA PHE A 115 15.98 2.48 -10.45
C PHE A 115 16.68 3.84 -10.40
N ASP A 116 17.94 3.85 -9.95
CA ASP A 116 18.82 4.95 -10.21
C ASP A 116 18.88 4.96 -11.74
N PRO A 117 18.22 5.91 -12.43
CA PRO A 117 18.48 6.04 -13.84
C PRO A 117 20.00 6.16 -13.96
N PRO A 118 20.64 5.45 -14.89
CA PRO A 118 22.07 5.58 -15.06
C PRO A 118 22.36 7.07 -15.10
N LEU A 119 23.24 7.54 -14.19
CA LEU A 119 23.71 8.92 -14.21
C LEU A 119 23.96 9.25 -15.68
N PRO A 120 23.47 10.38 -16.21
CA PRO A 120 23.84 10.78 -17.55
C PRO A 120 25.36 10.70 -17.58
N GLY A 121 25.89 9.78 -18.40
CA GLY A 121 27.33 9.52 -18.45
C GLY A 121 28.03 10.86 -18.59
N PRO A 122 29.23 11.04 -18.01
CA PRO A 122 29.88 12.35 -17.98
C PRO A 122 29.76 12.96 -19.36
N GLY A 123 28.96 14.02 -19.46
CA GLY A 123 28.78 14.75 -20.70
C GLY A 123 30.18 15.10 -21.22
N PRO A 124 30.35 15.23 -22.55
CA PRO A 124 31.66 15.58 -23.09
C PRO A 124 32.22 16.74 -22.27
N VAL A 125 33.42 16.56 -21.73
CA VAL A 125 34.10 17.59 -20.94
C VAL A 125 34.33 18.74 -21.90
N VAL A 126 33.40 19.70 -21.91
CA VAL A 126 33.56 20.93 -22.67
C VAL A 126 34.68 21.66 -21.97
N ALA A 127 35.87 21.64 -22.58
CA ALA A 127 36.98 22.45 -22.13
C ALA A 127 36.47 23.88 -22.01
N ALA A 128 36.51 24.43 -20.79
CA ALA A 128 36.12 25.80 -20.53
C ALA A 128 36.96 26.72 -21.43
N LEU A 129 36.33 27.28 -22.46
CA LEU A 129 36.88 28.43 -23.16
C LEU A 129 36.83 29.62 -22.18
N PRO A 130 37.87 30.45 -22.12
CA PRO A 130 37.88 31.61 -21.24
C PRO A 130 36.76 32.56 -21.66
N VAL A 131 35.87 32.86 -20.70
CA VAL A 131 34.78 33.81 -20.88
C VAL A 131 35.37 35.20 -20.64
N ASP A 132 35.74 35.90 -21.71
CA ASP A 132 35.87 37.34 -21.69
C ASP A 132 34.45 37.92 -21.72
N VAL A 133 33.99 38.40 -20.55
CA VAL A 133 32.67 39.01 -20.38
C VAL A 133 32.76 40.47 -20.84
N ASP A 134 32.16 40.79 -21.98
CA ASP A 134 31.85 42.18 -22.37
C ASP A 134 30.37 42.42 -22.02
N GLU A 135 30.13 43.19 -20.94
CA GLU A 135 28.81 43.32 -20.28
C GLU A 135 27.76 44.12 -21.08
N ASP A 136 28.10 44.68 -22.24
CA ASP A 136 27.17 45.55 -23.00
C ASP A 136 26.24 44.80 -23.99
N ALA A 137 26.42 43.49 -24.22
CA ALA A 137 25.60 42.74 -25.18
C ALA A 137 24.34 42.08 -24.58
N ALA A 138 24.24 41.98 -23.25
CA ALA A 138 23.17 41.21 -22.59
C ALA A 138 21.80 41.92 -22.57
N LEU A 139 21.74 43.23 -22.86
CA LEU A 139 20.48 44.00 -22.82
C LEU A 139 19.65 43.93 -24.12
N ALA A 140 20.18 43.38 -25.22
CA ALA A 140 19.47 43.32 -26.49
C ALA A 140 18.61 42.05 -26.68
N ALA A 141 18.87 40.98 -25.92
CA ALA A 141 18.23 39.67 -26.15
C ALA A 141 16.97 39.41 -25.30
N ALA A 142 16.60 40.32 -24.39
CA ALA A 142 15.44 40.14 -23.50
C ALA A 142 14.10 40.62 -24.09
N ALA A 143 14.08 41.15 -25.32
CA ALA A 143 12.94 41.87 -25.88
C ALA A 143 12.03 41.05 -26.83
N ASP A 144 12.29 39.75 -27.06
CA ASP A 144 11.63 39.01 -28.16
C ASP A 144 10.81 37.78 -27.73
N TRP A 145 10.34 37.71 -26.48
CA TRP A 145 9.55 36.58 -25.96
C TRP A 145 8.06 36.88 -25.68
N GLU A 146 7.56 38.08 -26.01
CA GLU A 146 6.14 38.46 -25.81
C GLU A 146 5.25 38.39 -27.07
N LEU A 147 5.59 37.57 -28.08
CA LEU A 147 4.71 37.38 -29.24
C LEU A 147 4.73 35.95 -29.80
N CYS A 148 4.21 34.98 -29.04
CA CYS A 148 3.64 33.71 -29.54
C CYS A 148 2.61 33.16 -28.56
#